data_AF-X0TH59-F1
#
_entry.id   AF-X0TH59-F1
#
_cell.length_a   1.000
_cell.length_b   1.000
_cell.length_c   1.000
_cell.angle_alpha   90.00
_cell.angle_beta   90.00
_cell.angle_gamma   90.00
#
_symmetry.space_group_name_H-M   'P 1'
#
loop_
_entity.id
_entity.type
_entity.pdbx_description
1 polymer ?
#
loop_
_entity_poly.entity_id
_entity_poly.type
_entity_poly.pdbx_seq_one_letter_code
_entity_poly.pdbx_strand_id
1 'polypeptide(L)'
;MPRLSELQYGISTEGPKVKLEQIEGALVTVLAVGFFKSDFAPGAAIQFSQDDVKSWLVTYSQVVIETLEKYMDKLPLDAMFIQQTSAIGRKFWTIE
;
A
#
# COMPACT_ATOMS: atom_id res chain seq x y z
N MET A 1 -18.62 4.82 -22.51
CA MET A 1 -17.45 4.09 -21.97
C MET A 1 -17.59 4.06 -20.46
N PRO A 2 -17.83 2.92 -19.81
CA PRO A 2 -17.83 2.88 -18.35
C PRO A 2 -16.39 3.05 -17.87
N ARG A 3 -16.16 3.98 -16.93
CA ARG A 3 -14.89 4.14 -16.23
C ARG A 3 -14.61 2.84 -15.48
N LEU A 4 -13.47 2.20 -15.75
CA LEU A 4 -12.90 1.16 -14.91
C LEU A 4 -12.66 1.74 -13.51
N SER A 5 -13.58 1.51 -12.59
CA SER A 5 -13.34 1.66 -11.16
C SER A 5 -13.63 0.32 -10.48
N GLU A 6 -12.93 -0.73 -10.88
CA GLU A 6 -12.89 -1.99 -10.13
C GLU A 6 -11.91 -1.87 -8.95
N LEU A 7 -12.11 -0.85 -8.11
CA LEU A 7 -11.68 -0.92 -6.72
C LEU A 7 -12.73 -1.77 -6.02
N GLN A 8 -12.39 -3.02 -5.74
CA GLN A 8 -13.31 -4.01 -5.17
C GLN A 8 -13.85 -3.60 -3.78
N TYR A 9 -13.28 -2.55 -3.18
CA TYR A 9 -13.62 -2.00 -1.87
C TYR A 9 -13.99 -0.50 -1.85
N GLY A 10 -14.29 0.12 -3.01
CA GLY A 10 -14.93 1.44 -3.04
C GLY A 10 -14.13 2.61 -2.46
N ILE A 11 -12.80 2.55 -2.47
CA ILE A 11 -11.96 3.55 -1.84
C ILE A 11 -11.71 4.74 -2.78
N SER A 12 -12.23 5.92 -2.46
CA SER A 12 -11.86 7.15 -3.17
C SER A 12 -10.41 7.54 -2.83
N THR A 13 -9.51 7.46 -3.82
CA THR A 13 -8.09 7.89 -3.68
C THR A 13 -7.94 9.40 -3.87
N GLU A 14 -8.86 10.18 -3.29
CA GLU A 14 -8.75 11.63 -3.23
C GLU A 14 -7.71 12.04 -2.17
N GLY A 15 -6.72 12.82 -2.59
CA GLY A 15 -5.63 13.29 -1.73
C GLY A 15 -4.23 13.16 -2.35
N PRO A 16 -3.18 13.55 -1.61
CA PRO A 16 -1.79 13.44 -2.04
C PRO A 16 -1.41 11.99 -2.30
N LYS A 17 -0.82 11.72 -3.47
CA LYS A 17 -0.29 10.40 -3.82
C LYS A 17 1.22 10.40 -3.64
N VAL A 18 1.68 9.48 -2.81
CA VAL A 18 3.08 9.37 -2.39
C VAL A 18 3.60 8.03 -2.90
N LYS A 19 4.85 8.02 -3.36
CA LYS A 19 5.51 6.78 -3.79
C LYS A 19 6.13 6.07 -2.60
N LEU A 20 6.30 4.76 -2.71
CA LEU A 20 6.82 3.92 -1.64
C LEU A 20 8.24 4.34 -1.22
N GLU A 21 9.04 4.79 -2.18
CA GLU A 21 10.40 5.31 -1.95
C GLU A 21 10.43 6.59 -1.10
N GLN A 22 9.33 7.33 -1.01
CA GLN A 22 9.26 8.58 -0.25
C GLN A 22 8.96 8.36 1.24
N ILE A 23 8.47 7.16 1.58
CA ILE A 23 8.13 6.77 2.96
C ILE A 23 8.97 5.59 3.45
N GLU A 24 10.06 5.28 2.75
CA GLU A 24 11.00 4.24 3.14
C GLU A 24 11.58 4.52 4.53
N GLY A 25 11.42 3.56 5.44
CA GLY A 25 11.88 3.68 6.83
C GLY A 25 11.11 4.69 7.68
N ALA A 26 10.05 5.30 7.15
CA ALA A 26 9.16 6.15 7.93
C ALA A 26 8.13 5.28 8.67
N LEU A 27 7.93 5.56 9.96
CA LEU A 27 6.81 5.01 10.70
C LEU A 27 5.53 5.71 10.23
N VAL A 28 4.59 4.95 9.69
CA VAL A 28 3.30 5.46 9.21
C VAL A 28 2.17 4.67 9.82
N THR A 29 1.04 5.32 10.08
CA THR A 29 -0.17 4.63 10.51
C THR A 29 -1.03 4.35 9.29
N VAL A 30 -1.17 3.08 8.91
CA VAL A 30 -2.06 2.63 7.85
C VAL A 30 -3.50 2.68 8.36
N LEU A 31 -4.33 3.47 7.67
CA LEU A 31 -5.70 3.75 8.07
C LEU A 31 -6.72 2.90 7.31
N ALA A 32 -6.47 2.68 6.01
CA ALA A 32 -7.38 1.96 5.13
C ALA A 32 -6.60 1.29 4.00
N VAL A 33 -7.06 0.13 3.54
CA VAL A 33 -6.46 -0.59 2.42
C VAL A 33 -7.56 -1.03 1.48
N GLY A 34 -7.35 -0.82 0.18
CA GLY A 34 -8.25 -1.24 -0.88
C GLY A 34 -7.49 -2.04 -1.92
N PHE A 35 -7.89 -3.28 -2.13
CA PHE A 35 -7.33 -4.12 -3.17
C PHE A 35 -8.08 -3.95 -4.48
N PHE A 36 -7.34 -4.02 -5.58
CA PHE A 36 -7.89 -3.94 -6.93
C PHE A 36 -7.13 -4.88 -7.87
N LYS A 37 -7.81 -5.30 -8.94
CA LYS A 37 -7.19 -6.03 -10.04
C LYS A 37 -6.91 -5.04 -11.17
N SER A 38 -5.72 -5.11 -11.73
CA SER A 38 -5.37 -4.42 -12.97
C SER A 38 -5.05 -5.45 -14.05
N ASP A 39 -5.03 -5.03 -15.32
CA ASP A 39 -4.69 -5.90 -16.45
C ASP A 39 -3.27 -6.51 -16.35
N PHE A 40 -2.40 -5.93 -15.52
CA PHE A 40 -0.99 -6.33 -15.40
C PHE A 40 -0.71 -7.13 -14.13
N ALA A 41 -1.30 -6.74 -13.00
CA ALA A 41 -1.06 -7.35 -11.69
C ALA A 41 -2.15 -6.97 -10.67
N PRO A 42 -2.35 -7.75 -9.59
CA PRO A 42 -3.07 -7.28 -8.41
C PRO A 42 -2.35 -6.08 -7.78
N GLY A 43 -3.12 -5.11 -7.28
CA GLY A 43 -2.61 -3.91 -6.65
C GLY A 43 -3.35 -3.58 -5.36
N ALA A 44 -2.71 -2.77 -4.52
CA ALA A 44 -3.30 -2.21 -3.30
C ALA A 44 -3.17 -0.68 -3.30
N ALA A 45 -4.25 -0.02 -2.92
CA ALA A 45 -4.29 1.38 -2.55
C ALA A 45 -4.32 1.46 -1.01
N ILE A 46 -3.34 2.13 -0.44
CA ILE A 46 -3.10 2.19 1.00
C ILE A 46 -3.26 3.65 1.42
N GLN A 47 -4.20 3.93 2.31
CA GLN A 47 -4.27 5.20 3.01
C GLN A 47 -3.38 5.11 4.24
N PHE A 48 -2.49 6.07 4.40
CA PHE A 48 -1.66 6.16 5.59
C PHE A 48 -1.62 7.60 6.10
N SER A 49 -1.24 7.74 7.36
CA SER A 49 -0.98 9.02 8.01
C SER A 49 0.48 9.07 8.46
N GLN A 50 1.14 10.19 8.18
CA GLN A 50 2.47 10.51 8.67
C GLN A 50 2.45 11.97 9.13
N ASP A 51 2.84 12.25 10.37
CA ASP A 51 2.84 13.61 10.93
C ASP A 51 1.51 14.36 10.72
N ASP A 52 0.39 13.69 11.00
CA ASP A 52 -1.00 14.15 10.79
C ASP A 52 -1.41 14.42 9.31
N VAL A 53 -0.54 14.12 8.35
CA VAL A 53 -0.84 14.23 6.92
C VAL A 53 -1.31 12.89 6.37
N LYS A 54 -2.58 12.85 5.94
CA LYS A 54 -3.17 11.70 5.25
C LYS A 54 -2.77 11.67 3.79
N SER A 55 -2.19 10.56 3.36
CA SER A 55 -1.72 10.35 2.00
C SER A 55 -2.11 8.97 1.48
N TRP A 56 -2.04 8.82 0.15
CA TRP A 56 -2.30 7.57 -0.55
C TRP A 56 -1.03 7.00 -1.17
N LEU A 57 -0.82 5.72 -0.99
CA LEU A 57 0.19 4.93 -1.68
C LEU A 57 -0.49 3.90 -2.56
N VAL A 58 -0.01 3.72 -3.78
CA VAL A 58 -0.41 2.60 -4.65
C VAL A 58 0.79 1.68 -4.83
N THR A 59 0.60 0.40 -4.55
CA THR A 59 1.65 -0.62 -4.67
C THR A 59 1.16 -1.85 -5.43
N TYR A 60 2.08 -2.46 -6.16
CA TYR A 60 1.91 -3.74 -6.84
C TYR A 60 2.83 -4.81 -6.24
N SER A 61 3.46 -4.51 -5.08
CA SER A 61 4.32 -5.47 -4.39
C SER A 61 3.45 -6.57 -3.78
N GLN A 62 3.58 -7.79 -4.31
CA GLN A 62 2.84 -8.95 -3.81
C GLN A 62 3.11 -9.22 -2.32
N VAL A 63 4.36 -9.03 -1.87
CA VAL A 63 4.72 -9.21 -0.45
C VAL A 63 3.96 -8.23 0.45
N VAL A 64 3.85 -6.97 0.01
CA VAL A 64 3.10 -5.94 0.74
C VAL A 64 1.61 -6.25 0.74
N ILE A 65 1.06 -6.64 -0.41
CA ILE A 65 -0.35 -6.99 -0.58
C ILE A 65 -0.72 -8.16 0.35
N GLU A 66 0.00 -9.27 0.29
CA GLU A 66 -0.24 -10.45 1.12
C GLU A 66 -0.10 -10.17 2.62
N THR A 67 0.81 -9.25 2.98
CA THR A 67 0.98 -8.82 4.37
C THR A 67 -0.23 -8.02 4.83
N LEU A 68 -0.66 -7.03 4.06
CA LEU A 68 -1.82 -6.20 4.39
C LEU A 68 -3.13 -6.99 4.43
N GLU A 69 -3.30 -7.99 3.55
CA GLU A 69 -4.45 -8.89 3.58
C GLU A 69 -4.57 -9.63 4.92
N LYS A 70 -3.44 -10.03 5.53
CA LYS A 70 -3.40 -10.71 6.83
C LYS A 70 -3.68 -9.80 8.03
N TYR A 71 -3.50 -8.49 7.87
CA TYR A 71 -3.62 -7.52 8.96
C TYR A 71 -4.77 -6.52 8.78
N MET A 72 -5.63 -6.71 7.77
CA MET A 72 -6.77 -5.83 7.50
C MET A 72 -7.73 -5.70 8.69
N ASP A 73 -7.91 -6.76 9.46
CA ASP A 73 -8.77 -6.79 10.64
C ASP A 73 -8.22 -5.99 11.82
N LYS A 74 -6.97 -5.52 11.72
CA LYS A 74 -6.25 -4.76 12.76
C LYS A 74 -6.02 -3.29 12.40
N LEU A 75 -6.73 -2.78 11.39
CA LEU A 75 -6.64 -1.37 11.02
C LEU A 75 -7.33 -0.46 12.08
N PRO A 76 -6.77 0.71 12.41
CA PRO A 76 -5.49 1.24 11.93
C PRO A 76 -4.28 0.53 12.55
N LEU A 77 -3.22 0.33 11.76
CA LEU A 77 -1.99 -0.31 12.21
C LEU A 77 -0.78 0.58 11.92
N ASP A 78 0.19 0.60 12.83
CA ASP A 78 1.48 1.22 12.57
C ASP A 78 2.33 0.26 11.74
N ALA A 79 2.92 0.78 10.68
CA ALA A 79 3.73 0.04 9.72
C ALA A 79 4.96 0.85 9.33
N MET A 80 6.04 0.14 9.05
CA MET A 80 7.22 0.69 8.41
C MET A 80 7.49 -0.05 7.11
N PHE A 81 7.58 0.70 6.00
CA PHE A 81 7.91 0.14 4.69
C PHE A 81 9.42 0.09 4.51
N ILE A 82 9.98 -1.09 4.26
CA ILE A 82 11.43 -1.31 4.15
C ILE A 82 11.78 -1.97 2.83
N GLN A 83 12.82 -1.47 2.15
CA GLN A 83 13.38 -2.13 0.99
C GLN A 83 14.40 -3.20 1.43
N GLN A 84 14.09 -4.46 1.16
CA GLN A 84 14.99 -5.57 1.41
C GLN A 84 15.61 -6.10 0.11
N THR A 85 16.76 -6.76 0.22
CA THR A 85 17.43 -7.43 -0.90
C THR A 85 17.42 -8.93 -0.66
N SER A 86 16.87 -9.68 -1.61
CA SER A 86 16.81 -11.14 -1.55
C SER A 86 18.20 -11.77 -1.72
N ALA A 87 18.33 -13.05 -1.37
CA ALA A 87 19.57 -13.82 -1.55
C ALA A 87 20.08 -13.86 -3.00
N ILE A 88 19.20 -13.64 -3.98
CA ILE A 88 19.54 -13.57 -5.42
C ILE A 88 19.74 -12.14 -5.94
N GLY A 89 19.83 -11.14 -5.05
CA GLY A 89 20.11 -9.75 -5.38
C GLY A 89 18.93 -8.92 -5.88
N ARG A 90 17.69 -9.47 -5.86
CA ARG A 90 16.49 -8.70 -6.22
C ARG A 90 16.01 -7.87 -5.03
N LYS A 91 15.75 -6.58 -5.27
CA LYS A 91 15.15 -5.67 -4.30
C LYS A 91 13.63 -5.87 -4.24
N PHE A 92 13.07 -5.86 -3.04
CA PHE A 92 11.63 -5.97 -2.80
C PHE A 92 11.23 -5.17 -1.56
N TRP A 93 9.95 -4.86 -1.43
CA TRP A 93 9.41 -4.10 -0.31
C TRP A 93 8.71 -5.01 0.69
N THR A 94 8.96 -4.78 1.99
CA THR A 94 8.30 -5.44 3.11
C THR A 94 7.60 -4.41 3.99
N ILE A 95 6.68 -4.90 4.84
CA ILE A 95 6.08 -4.14 5.95
C ILE A 95 6.53 -4.80 7.25
N GLU A 96 7.01 -3.99 8.18
CA GLU A 96 7.26 -4.35 9.58
C GLU A 96 6.30 -3.62 10.52
#